data_AF-A0A3M0JCN7-F1
#
_entry.id   AF-A0A3M0JCN7-F1
#
_cell.length_a   1.000
_cell.length_b   1.000
_cell.length_c   1.000
_cell.angle_alpha   90.00
_cell.angle_beta   90.00
_cell.angle_gamma   90.00
#
_symmetry.space_group_name_H-M   'P 1'
#
loop_
_entity.id
_entity.type
_entity.pdbx_description
1 polymer ?
#
loop_
_entity_poly.entity_id
_entity_poly.type
_entity_poly.pdbx_seq_one_letter_code
_entity_poly.pdbx_strand_id
1 'polypeptide(L)'
;MDAGTGPGIGTGTGTGTGIGIGIGNGAGGAAGALGAAVAALYTATLPPALPGGDAGELITAAYELGVAHPPGYPLFTLLAKVATGLPGGSPAFRVNLLCGLVGAAAASLLFCTVFRLSGSYAGGILAAGVFSFSRLTWQWSITAEVFSLNNLFVGLLMALTARFEEASTAKERSKVERFWLQSSAVVAVLAGLGLATLASLGRSTVLEGTWLLPCLEWLPALALVASQLWANYSTCDQSNNYVVDKFARNVLSSMPTGAVILLRGDLPGNALRYLHYCEGMRPDITLVDQEMMTYEWYLPKLAKHLPGVHFPGNRWNPVEGVLPDGTLAFNLHRFLKVNKHKEVFVCIGLHEGDSTWRRSHSLWPWGTCEKLVPSGAVFDPGEWIRLTRNLYNWTEDYGSFSPSSWEAVANEEMWQARMKTAFFIFDLAETASVTAETKSQLYTFAYTSYKEIVNSHPRHPVNWHKNYAIACERMLRLRRGHVDPETLLQETVKHFLLYTQKAQDDPQRQDILQAVQHLKEELQGLRRRRAELRREAG
;
A
#
# COMPACT_ATOMS: atom_id res chain seq x y z
N MET A 1 -0.99 -4.15 57.76
CA MET A 1 -0.13 -3.12 57.14
C MET A 1 0.51 -3.75 55.92
N ASP A 2 0.56 -2.95 54.87
CA ASP A 2 1.14 -3.17 53.55
C ASP A 2 0.37 -4.01 52.53
N ALA A 3 -0.03 -3.26 51.50
CA ALA A 3 -0.69 -3.62 50.27
C ALA A 3 0.34 -4.11 49.23
N GLY A 4 -0.08 -5.06 48.40
CA GLY A 4 0.66 -5.53 47.24
C GLY A 4 -0.32 -5.92 46.14
N THR A 5 -0.63 -4.95 45.27
CA THR A 5 -1.50 -5.03 44.11
C THR A 5 -0.93 -5.96 43.03
N GLY A 6 -1.74 -6.92 42.56
CA GLY A 6 -1.48 -7.68 41.33
C GLY A 6 -1.76 -6.83 40.07
N PRO A 7 -1.12 -7.13 38.93
CA PRO A 7 -1.27 -6.34 37.72
C PRO A 7 -2.64 -6.57 37.08
N GLY A 8 -3.41 -5.49 36.98
CA GLY A 8 -4.71 -5.43 36.33
C GLY A 8 -4.59 -5.55 34.80
N ILE A 9 -5.54 -6.29 34.25
CA ILE A 9 -5.80 -6.51 32.83
C ILE A 9 -6.10 -5.15 32.18
N GLY A 10 -5.17 -4.67 31.35
CA GLY A 10 -5.37 -3.49 30.51
C GLY A 10 -6.31 -3.82 29.35
N THR A 11 -7.53 -3.28 29.41
CA THR A 11 -8.46 -3.22 28.27
C THR A 11 -7.91 -2.25 27.23
N GLY A 12 -7.17 -2.76 26.26
CA GLY A 12 -6.79 -2.02 25.06
C GLY A 12 -8.02 -1.77 24.19
N THR A 13 -8.57 -0.56 24.25
CA THR A 13 -9.53 -0.07 23.27
C THR A 13 -8.81 0.10 21.94
N GLY A 14 -9.03 -0.84 21.02
CA GLY A 14 -8.56 -0.76 19.65
C GLY A 14 -9.09 0.50 18.97
N THR A 15 -8.18 1.36 18.53
CA THR A 15 -8.46 2.48 17.65
C THR A 15 -8.81 1.91 16.28
N GLY A 16 -10.11 1.83 15.99
CA GLY A 16 -10.60 1.56 14.66
C GLY A 16 -10.04 2.59 13.68
N THR A 17 -9.38 2.09 12.64
CA THR A 17 -8.91 2.83 11.46
C THR A 17 -10.10 3.28 10.61
N GLY A 18 -10.93 4.15 11.18
CA GLY A 18 -11.87 4.98 10.43
C GLY A 18 -11.15 6.24 9.96
N ILE A 19 -11.57 6.79 8.82
CA ILE A 19 -11.20 8.14 8.35
C ILE A 19 -11.84 9.16 9.31
N GLY A 20 -11.37 9.18 10.56
CA GLY A 20 -11.80 10.12 11.58
C GLY A 20 -11.06 11.43 11.37
N ILE A 21 -11.80 12.53 11.25
CA ILE A 21 -11.28 13.88 11.42
C ILE A 21 -10.99 14.01 12.93
N GLY A 22 -9.86 13.48 13.40
CA GLY A 22 -9.55 13.33 14.83
C GLY A 22 -9.32 14.67 15.52
N ILE A 23 -10.39 15.38 15.88
CA ILE A 23 -10.36 16.68 16.57
C ILE A 23 -10.43 16.38 18.07
N GLY A 24 -9.64 17.07 18.91
CA GLY A 24 -9.78 16.96 20.37
C GLY A 24 -11.23 17.22 20.81
N ASN A 25 -11.72 16.48 21.81
CA ASN A 25 -13.14 16.43 22.20
C ASN A 25 -13.82 17.81 22.37
N GLY A 26 -13.08 18.84 22.81
CA GLY A 26 -13.61 20.21 22.96
C GLY A 26 -13.85 20.95 21.64
N ALA A 27 -12.95 20.84 20.67
CA ALA A 27 -13.07 21.54 19.39
C ALA A 27 -14.06 20.86 18.44
N GLY A 28 -14.22 19.53 18.54
CA GLY A 28 -15.30 18.82 17.86
C GLY A 28 -16.69 19.29 18.33
N GLY A 29 -16.85 19.52 19.63
CA GLY A 29 -18.08 20.08 20.20
C GLY A 29 -18.39 21.50 19.70
N ALA A 30 -17.39 22.38 19.65
CA ALA A 30 -17.55 23.74 19.14
C ALA A 30 -17.91 23.78 17.64
N ALA A 31 -17.26 22.94 16.83
CA ALA A 31 -17.57 22.81 15.41
C ALA A 31 -19.00 22.30 15.17
N GLY A 32 -19.45 21.35 15.97
CA GLY A 32 -20.81 20.82 15.95
C GLY A 32 -21.85 21.86 16.35
N ALA A 33 -21.60 22.64 17.42
CA ALA A 33 -22.49 23.70 17.86
C ALA A 33 -22.63 24.82 16.82
N LEU A 34 -21.52 25.22 16.19
CA LEU A 34 -21.53 26.21 15.11
C LEU A 34 -22.29 25.70 13.88
N GLY A 35 -22.03 24.45 13.47
CA GLY A 35 -22.76 23.81 12.37
C GLY A 35 -24.26 23.72 12.65
N ALA A 36 -24.64 23.37 13.88
CA ALA A 36 -26.05 23.34 14.29
C ALA A 36 -26.71 24.72 14.23
N ALA A 37 -25.99 25.79 14.63
CA ALA A 37 -26.50 27.15 14.55
C ALA A 37 -26.71 27.60 13.08
N VAL A 38 -25.74 27.31 12.20
CA VAL A 38 -25.85 27.60 10.76
C VAL A 38 -26.98 26.78 10.13
N ALA A 39 -27.07 25.50 10.46
CA ALA A 39 -28.14 24.62 9.98
C ALA A 39 -29.53 25.11 10.41
N ALA A 40 -29.67 25.55 11.67
CA ALA A 40 -30.93 26.11 12.17
C ALA A 40 -31.33 27.37 11.40
N LEU A 41 -30.37 28.28 11.15
CA LEU A 41 -30.60 29.50 10.37
C LEU A 41 -30.99 29.20 8.92
N TYR A 42 -30.25 28.33 8.24
CA TYR A 42 -30.54 27.92 6.87
C TYR A 42 -31.89 27.21 6.78
N THR A 43 -32.23 26.36 7.75
CA THR A 43 -33.54 25.69 7.83
C THR A 43 -34.67 26.69 8.06
N ALA A 44 -34.46 27.71 8.88
CA ALA A 44 -35.46 28.74 9.14
C ALA A 44 -35.69 29.68 7.95
N THR A 45 -34.75 29.74 6.99
CA THR A 45 -34.77 30.68 5.87
C THR A 45 -34.90 30.03 4.50
N LEU A 46 -34.94 28.70 4.42
CA LEU A 46 -35.07 28.01 3.15
C LEU A 46 -36.47 28.14 2.53
N PRO A 47 -36.58 28.09 1.19
CA PRO A 47 -37.86 28.10 0.53
C PRO A 47 -38.67 26.83 0.90
N PRO A 48 -39.92 26.96 1.35
CA PRO A 48 -40.76 25.80 1.70
C PRO A 48 -41.22 25.00 0.48
N ALA A 49 -41.02 25.55 -0.72
CA ALA A 49 -41.43 24.99 -2.00
C ALA A 49 -40.30 25.14 -3.04
N LEU A 50 -40.63 24.85 -4.31
CA LEU A 50 -39.69 24.85 -5.42
C LEU A 50 -39.02 26.23 -5.61
N PRO A 51 -37.68 26.33 -5.46
CA PRO A 51 -36.93 27.53 -5.85
C PRO A 51 -36.85 27.66 -7.38
N GLY A 52 -36.59 28.87 -7.88
CA GLY A 52 -36.28 29.09 -9.29
C GLY A 52 -34.88 28.61 -9.68
N GLY A 53 -34.52 28.76 -10.96
CA GLY A 53 -33.24 28.29 -11.50
C GLY A 53 -33.28 26.81 -11.88
N ASP A 54 -32.16 26.11 -11.68
CA ASP A 54 -31.99 24.71 -12.08
C ASP A 54 -32.55 23.74 -11.02
N ALA A 55 -32.90 24.24 -9.84
CA ALA A 55 -33.51 23.48 -8.75
C ALA A 55 -34.66 22.56 -9.19
N GLY A 56 -35.54 23.01 -10.10
CA GLY A 56 -36.64 22.19 -10.60
C GLY A 56 -36.18 20.97 -11.38
N GLU A 57 -35.17 21.15 -12.24
CA GLU A 57 -34.57 20.05 -12.98
C GLU A 57 -33.80 19.12 -12.05
N LEU A 58 -32.96 19.67 -11.16
CA LEU A 58 -32.14 18.89 -10.23
C LEU A 58 -32.99 18.05 -9.28
N ILE A 59 -34.09 18.60 -8.75
CA ILE A 59 -35.03 17.86 -7.92
C ILE A 59 -35.76 16.78 -8.75
N THR A 60 -36.16 17.07 -9.98
CA THR A 60 -36.87 16.10 -10.85
C THR A 60 -35.95 14.96 -11.24
N ALA A 61 -34.73 15.26 -11.68
CA ALA A 61 -33.70 14.27 -11.98
C ALA A 61 -33.39 13.41 -10.74
N ALA A 62 -33.27 14.01 -9.56
CA ALA A 62 -33.11 13.26 -8.32
C ALA A 62 -34.33 12.37 -8.01
N TYR A 63 -35.55 12.88 -8.18
CA TYR A 63 -36.79 12.15 -7.87
C TYR A 63 -36.95 10.92 -8.78
N GLU A 64 -36.66 11.06 -10.07
CA GLU A 64 -36.78 10.00 -11.08
C GLU A 64 -35.51 9.13 -11.22
N LEU A 65 -34.42 9.48 -10.53
CA LEU A 65 -33.08 8.93 -10.80
C LEU A 65 -32.62 9.15 -12.26
N GLY A 66 -33.02 10.28 -12.84
CA GLY A 66 -32.61 10.75 -14.16
C GLY A 66 -31.25 11.46 -14.14
N VAL A 67 -30.88 12.01 -15.30
CA VAL A 67 -29.62 12.74 -15.51
C VAL A 67 -29.96 14.21 -15.73
N ALA A 68 -29.49 15.08 -14.84
CA ALA A 68 -29.60 16.53 -15.02
C ALA A 68 -28.69 17.01 -16.16
N HIS A 69 -28.85 18.25 -16.58
CA HIS A 69 -27.99 18.88 -17.58
C HIS A 69 -26.49 18.68 -17.27
N PRO A 70 -25.62 18.60 -18.30
CA PRO A 70 -24.20 18.35 -18.11
C PRO A 70 -23.55 19.31 -17.10
N PRO A 71 -22.73 18.80 -16.14
CA PRO A 71 -22.11 17.47 -16.08
C PRO A 71 -22.96 16.36 -15.42
N GLY A 72 -24.24 16.59 -15.09
CA GLY A 72 -25.19 15.55 -14.64
C GLY A 72 -25.18 15.20 -13.14
N TYR A 73 -24.18 15.68 -12.39
CA TYR A 73 -24.12 15.69 -10.92
C TYR A 73 -24.58 14.40 -10.19
N PRO A 74 -24.07 13.20 -10.53
CA PRO A 74 -24.62 11.92 -10.08
C PRO A 74 -24.67 11.76 -8.56
N LEU A 75 -23.65 12.25 -7.83
CA LEU A 75 -23.64 12.18 -6.37
C LEU A 75 -24.73 13.07 -5.74
N PHE A 76 -24.91 14.29 -6.26
CA PHE A 76 -25.98 15.16 -5.81
C PHE A 76 -27.34 14.50 -6.07
N THR A 77 -27.55 13.95 -7.27
CA THR A 77 -28.76 13.23 -7.66
C THR A 77 -29.08 12.08 -6.71
N LEU A 78 -28.09 11.26 -6.34
CA LEU A 78 -28.27 10.16 -5.40
C LEU A 78 -28.59 10.63 -3.97
N LEU A 79 -27.91 11.66 -3.46
CA LEU A 79 -28.19 12.21 -2.13
C LEU A 79 -29.57 12.88 -2.07
N ALA A 80 -29.91 13.65 -3.11
CA ALA A 80 -31.20 14.26 -3.26
C ALA A 80 -32.31 13.20 -3.41
N LYS A 81 -32.08 12.08 -4.11
CA LYS A 81 -33.03 10.95 -4.15
C LYS A 81 -33.34 10.44 -2.74
N VAL A 82 -32.32 10.21 -1.93
CA VAL A 82 -32.51 9.79 -0.53
C VAL A 82 -33.32 10.85 0.23
N ALA A 83 -32.98 12.13 0.09
CA ALA A 83 -33.72 13.22 0.73
C ALA A 83 -35.19 13.27 0.31
N THR A 84 -35.51 13.06 -0.97
CA THR A 84 -36.91 13.03 -1.44
C THR A 84 -37.73 11.91 -0.79
N GLY A 85 -37.10 10.82 -0.35
CA GLY A 85 -37.75 9.71 0.34
C GLY A 85 -37.98 9.93 1.85
N LEU A 86 -37.37 10.95 2.47
CA LEU A 86 -37.55 11.24 3.90
C LEU A 86 -38.97 11.75 4.20
N PRO A 87 -39.53 11.52 5.39
CA PRO A 87 -40.85 12.05 5.74
C PRO A 87 -40.83 13.58 5.96
N GLY A 88 -41.98 14.22 5.73
CA GLY A 88 -42.21 15.64 6.05
C GLY A 88 -41.96 16.62 4.90
N GLY A 89 -42.88 17.58 4.68
CA GLY A 89 -42.76 18.59 3.63
C GLY A 89 -42.83 18.04 2.19
N SER A 90 -42.63 18.93 1.22
CA SER A 90 -42.54 18.59 -0.21
C SER A 90 -41.16 18.00 -0.58
N PRO A 91 -41.02 17.30 -1.72
CA PRO A 91 -39.69 16.90 -2.22
C PRO A 91 -38.74 18.09 -2.35
N ALA A 92 -39.22 19.24 -2.80
CA ALA A 92 -38.43 20.47 -2.89
C ALA A 92 -37.94 20.94 -1.51
N PHE A 93 -38.80 20.95 -0.49
CA PHE A 93 -38.41 21.27 0.88
C PHE A 93 -37.30 20.35 1.38
N ARG A 94 -37.41 19.03 1.15
CA ARG A 94 -36.42 18.04 1.63
C ARG A 94 -35.06 18.22 0.97
N VAL A 95 -35.04 18.54 -0.34
CA VAL A 95 -33.77 18.78 -1.06
C VAL A 95 -33.17 20.15 -0.71
N ASN A 96 -33.99 21.19 -0.50
CA ASN A 96 -33.52 22.46 0.05
C ASN A 96 -32.89 22.27 1.44
N LEU A 97 -33.54 21.47 2.30
CA LEU A 97 -33.04 21.14 3.63
C LEU A 97 -31.72 20.37 3.56
N LEU A 98 -31.60 19.39 2.66
CA LEU A 98 -30.33 18.69 2.39
C LEU A 98 -29.22 19.70 2.05
N CYS A 99 -29.48 20.64 1.13
CA CYS A 99 -28.50 21.65 0.74
C CYS A 99 -28.09 22.54 1.92
N GLY A 100 -29.05 22.92 2.79
CA GLY A 100 -28.78 23.72 3.98
C GLY A 100 -27.91 22.97 4.99
N LEU A 101 -28.21 21.69 5.23
CA LEU A 101 -27.41 20.84 6.13
C LEU A 101 -26.00 20.61 5.60
N VAL A 102 -25.87 20.38 4.29
CA VAL A 102 -24.57 20.23 3.62
C VAL A 102 -23.75 21.53 3.70
N GLY A 103 -24.39 22.69 3.48
CA GLY A 103 -23.75 23.99 3.64
C GLY A 103 -23.28 24.26 5.07
N ALA A 104 -24.07 23.87 6.07
CA ALA A 104 -23.68 23.96 7.47
C ALA A 104 -22.50 23.02 7.83
N ALA A 105 -22.46 21.81 7.26
CA ALA A 105 -21.33 20.91 7.41
C ALA A 105 -20.03 21.49 6.81
N ALA A 106 -20.12 22.19 5.67
CA ALA A 106 -18.99 22.91 5.09
C ALA A 106 -18.46 23.99 6.05
N ALA A 107 -19.35 24.74 6.72
CA ALA A 107 -18.97 25.73 7.72
C ALA A 107 -18.26 25.10 8.93
N SER A 108 -18.74 23.97 9.44
CA SER A 108 -18.07 23.21 10.51
C SER A 108 -16.66 22.78 10.11
N LEU A 109 -16.46 22.34 8.86
CA LEU A 109 -15.13 21.95 8.39
C LEU A 109 -14.17 23.13 8.28
N LEU A 110 -14.66 24.29 7.82
CA LEU A 110 -13.85 25.51 7.77
C LEU A 110 -13.43 25.95 9.18
N PHE A 111 -14.35 25.92 10.15
CA PHE A 111 -14.02 26.13 11.56
C PHE A 111 -12.93 25.17 12.02
N CYS A 112 -13.09 23.86 11.77
CA CYS A 112 -12.13 22.84 12.20
C CYS A 112 -10.75 23.08 11.58
N THR A 113 -10.73 23.45 10.30
CA THR A 113 -9.48 23.71 9.57
C THR A 113 -8.74 24.88 10.18
N VAL A 114 -9.40 26.01 10.38
CA VAL A 114 -8.77 27.21 10.96
C VAL A 114 -8.39 26.99 12.42
N PHE A 115 -9.22 26.30 13.20
CA PHE A 115 -8.90 25.96 14.58
C PHE A 115 -7.65 25.08 14.66
N ARG A 116 -7.52 24.06 13.80
CA ARG A 116 -6.33 23.20 13.76
C ARG A 116 -5.06 23.97 13.44
N LEU A 117 -5.11 24.81 12.42
CA LEU A 117 -3.95 25.58 11.96
C LEU A 117 -3.51 26.66 12.96
N SER A 118 -4.46 27.28 13.66
CA SER A 118 -4.18 28.47 14.50
C SER A 118 -4.30 28.23 16.00
N GLY A 119 -4.93 27.14 16.43
CA GLY A 119 -5.36 26.93 17.82
C GLY A 119 -6.49 27.86 18.30
N SER A 120 -7.02 28.74 17.43
CA SER A 120 -7.94 29.81 17.82
C SER A 120 -9.41 29.48 17.53
N TYR A 121 -10.22 29.38 18.59
CA TYR A 121 -11.68 29.28 18.47
C TYR A 121 -12.28 30.51 17.78
N ALA A 122 -11.79 31.70 18.12
CA ALA A 122 -12.28 32.95 17.52
C ALA A 122 -11.99 33.02 16.02
N GLY A 123 -10.79 32.58 15.60
CA GLY A 123 -10.42 32.48 14.18
C GLY A 123 -11.33 31.50 13.42
N GLY A 124 -11.61 30.33 14.01
CA GLY A 124 -12.54 29.37 13.44
C GLY A 124 -13.96 29.92 13.31
N ILE A 125 -14.48 30.60 14.35
CA ILE A 125 -15.81 31.21 14.32
C ILE A 125 -15.89 32.29 13.25
N LEU A 126 -14.86 33.13 13.13
CA LEU A 126 -14.80 34.18 12.12
C LEU A 126 -14.84 33.58 10.70
N ALA A 127 -14.01 32.57 10.42
CA ALA A 127 -13.93 31.96 9.10
C ALA A 127 -15.26 31.31 8.68
N ALA A 128 -15.84 30.51 9.55
CA ALA A 128 -17.11 29.84 9.30
C ALA A 128 -18.29 30.85 9.26
N GLY A 129 -18.28 31.89 10.08
CA GLY A 129 -19.29 32.94 10.09
C GLY A 129 -19.25 33.80 8.83
N VAL A 130 -18.08 34.28 8.42
CA VAL A 130 -17.92 35.06 7.18
C VAL A 130 -18.33 34.22 5.97
N PHE A 131 -17.97 32.94 5.94
CA PHE A 131 -18.41 32.03 4.88
C PHE A 131 -19.93 31.86 4.87
N SER A 132 -20.53 31.46 5.99
CA SER A 132 -21.95 31.08 6.08
C SER A 132 -22.90 32.26 5.93
N PHE A 133 -22.55 33.43 6.47
CA PHE A 133 -23.41 34.61 6.45
C PHE A 133 -23.14 35.53 5.26
N SER A 134 -22.20 35.16 4.38
CA SER A 134 -22.06 35.85 3.09
C SER A 134 -23.29 35.61 2.21
N ARG A 135 -23.73 36.66 1.51
CA ARG A 135 -24.97 36.64 0.72
C ARG A 135 -25.04 35.46 -0.26
N LEU A 136 -23.96 35.22 -1.01
CA LEU A 136 -23.94 34.17 -2.04
C LEU A 136 -23.99 32.77 -1.42
N THR A 137 -23.16 32.51 -0.41
CA THR A 137 -23.14 31.20 0.25
C THR A 137 -24.49 30.92 0.89
N TRP A 138 -25.07 31.88 1.62
CA TRP A 138 -26.37 31.68 2.25
C TRP A 138 -27.45 31.41 1.19
N GLN A 139 -27.59 32.31 0.20
CA GLN A 139 -28.63 32.21 -0.83
C GLN A 139 -28.61 30.85 -1.54
N TRP A 140 -27.43 30.36 -1.91
CA TRP A 140 -27.29 29.10 -2.63
C TRP A 140 -27.24 27.87 -1.74
N SER A 141 -27.03 28.04 -0.43
CA SER A 141 -27.09 26.92 0.51
C SER A 141 -28.51 26.53 0.89
N ILE A 142 -29.47 27.44 0.76
CA ILE A 142 -30.87 27.19 1.14
C ILE A 142 -31.74 26.71 -0.04
N THR A 143 -31.19 26.63 -1.24
CA THR A 143 -31.86 26.18 -2.46
C THR A 143 -31.30 24.85 -2.93
N ALA A 144 -32.12 24.03 -3.60
CA ALA A 144 -31.76 22.75 -4.19
C ALA A 144 -30.79 22.90 -5.37
N GLU A 145 -29.55 23.24 -5.06
CA GLU A 145 -28.47 23.51 -6.01
C GLU A 145 -27.20 22.75 -5.61
N VAL A 146 -26.32 22.52 -6.58
CA VAL A 146 -25.10 21.71 -6.39
C VAL A 146 -23.99 22.42 -5.60
N PHE A 147 -24.15 23.72 -5.35
CA PHE A 147 -23.13 24.59 -4.76
C PHE A 147 -22.79 24.22 -3.31
N SER A 148 -23.78 23.85 -2.48
CA SER A 148 -23.50 23.39 -1.11
C SER A 148 -22.57 22.17 -1.09
N LEU A 149 -22.81 21.22 -1.98
CA LEU A 149 -22.00 20.01 -2.08
C LEU A 149 -20.59 20.33 -2.58
N ASN A 150 -20.46 21.27 -3.52
CA ASN A 150 -19.16 21.77 -3.96
C ASN A 150 -18.39 22.44 -2.79
N ASN A 151 -19.07 23.33 -2.04
CA ASN A 151 -18.49 24.00 -0.89
C ASN A 151 -18.05 23.03 0.20
N LEU A 152 -18.83 21.96 0.43
CA LEU A 152 -18.44 20.88 1.33
C LEU A 152 -17.13 20.24 0.87
N PHE A 153 -16.99 19.91 -0.42
CA PHE A 153 -15.74 19.35 -0.94
C PHE A 153 -14.56 20.30 -0.83
N VAL A 154 -14.74 21.59 -1.08
CA VAL A 154 -13.69 22.60 -0.86
C VAL A 154 -13.29 22.62 0.62
N GLY A 155 -14.25 22.62 1.54
CA GLY A 155 -14.00 22.53 2.98
C GLY A 155 -13.25 21.25 3.38
N LEU A 156 -13.59 20.09 2.79
CA LEU A 156 -12.85 18.84 2.99
C LEU A 156 -11.41 18.96 2.48
N LEU A 157 -11.19 19.51 1.28
CA LEU A 157 -9.85 19.68 0.71
C LEU A 157 -8.98 20.58 1.61
N MET A 158 -9.54 21.67 2.13
CA MET A 158 -8.85 22.53 3.08
C MET A 158 -8.51 21.80 4.39
N ALA A 159 -9.46 21.02 4.93
CA ALA A 159 -9.22 20.23 6.14
C ALA A 159 -8.14 19.15 5.95
N LEU A 160 -8.13 18.48 4.80
CA LEU A 160 -7.10 17.50 4.43
C LEU A 160 -5.73 18.17 4.23
N THR A 161 -5.71 19.39 3.68
CA THR A 161 -4.49 20.22 3.53
C THR A 161 -3.87 20.52 4.88
N ALA A 162 -4.67 20.99 5.85
CA ALA A 162 -4.20 21.23 7.22
C ALA A 162 -3.67 19.96 7.90
N ARG A 163 -4.31 18.80 7.66
CA ARG A 163 -3.82 17.51 8.20
C ARG A 163 -2.49 17.07 7.60
N PHE A 164 -2.20 17.43 6.36
CA PHE A 164 -0.91 17.11 5.73
C PHE A 164 0.24 17.87 6.38
N GLU A 165 0.04 19.14 6.72
CA GLU A 165 1.04 19.96 7.42
C GLU A 165 1.45 19.34 8.77
N GLU A 166 0.51 18.69 9.44
CA GLU A 166 0.73 17.99 10.71
C GLU A 166 1.31 16.56 10.54
N ALA A 167 1.38 16.01 9.33
CA ALA A 167 1.80 14.63 9.11
C ALA A 167 3.31 14.44 9.35
N SER A 168 3.66 13.76 10.43
CA SER A 168 5.05 13.60 10.88
C SER A 168 5.84 12.58 10.06
N THR A 169 5.21 11.54 9.51
CA THR A 169 5.93 10.45 8.80
C THR A 169 5.90 10.58 7.27
N ALA A 170 6.96 10.11 6.61
CA ALA A 170 7.05 10.10 5.14
C ALA A 170 5.99 9.20 4.48
N LYS A 171 5.62 8.09 5.13
CA LYS A 171 4.58 7.15 4.66
C LYS A 171 3.18 7.76 4.68
N GLU A 172 2.87 8.56 5.69
CA GLU A 172 1.60 9.28 5.76
C GLU A 172 1.54 10.42 4.74
N ARG A 173 2.65 11.16 4.57
CA ARG A 173 2.75 12.22 3.56
C ARG A 173 2.54 11.69 2.14
N SER A 174 3.17 10.57 1.77
CA SER A 174 3.03 9.96 0.44
C SER A 174 1.59 9.54 0.09
N LYS A 175 0.79 9.13 1.08
CA LYS A 175 -0.62 8.78 0.86
C LYS A 175 -1.49 10.00 0.54
N VAL A 176 -1.17 11.14 1.14
CA VAL A 176 -1.98 12.37 1.05
C VAL A 176 -1.52 13.28 -0.10
N GLU A 177 -0.24 13.23 -0.48
CA GLU A 177 0.38 14.01 -1.57
C GLU A 177 -0.37 13.86 -2.90
N ARG A 178 -0.95 12.69 -3.19
CA ARG A 178 -1.72 12.45 -4.42
C ARG A 178 -3.02 13.26 -4.52
N PHE A 179 -3.51 13.79 -3.39
CA PHE A 179 -4.72 14.60 -3.32
C PHE A 179 -4.44 16.12 -3.31
N TRP A 180 -3.16 16.52 -3.48
CA TRP A 180 -2.70 17.92 -3.39
C TRP A 180 -2.67 18.68 -4.72
N LEU A 181 -3.11 18.06 -5.81
CA LEU A 181 -3.13 18.70 -7.13
C LEU A 181 -3.96 20.00 -7.11
N GLN A 182 -5.09 20.00 -6.39
CA GLN A 182 -6.00 21.13 -6.30
C GLN A 182 -5.47 22.28 -5.45
N SER A 183 -4.86 22.01 -4.29
CA SER A 183 -4.23 23.05 -3.46
C SER A 183 -3.01 23.65 -4.15
N SER A 184 -2.22 22.83 -4.85
CA SER A 184 -1.09 23.28 -5.67
C SER A 184 -1.52 24.27 -6.76
N ALA A 185 -2.70 24.05 -7.37
CA ALA A 185 -3.26 24.99 -8.34
C ALA A 185 -3.57 26.36 -7.71
N VAL A 186 -4.13 26.41 -6.50
CA VAL A 186 -4.38 27.67 -5.78
C VAL A 186 -3.07 28.40 -5.48
N VAL A 187 -2.05 27.68 -5.00
CA VAL A 187 -0.71 28.26 -4.75
C VAL A 187 -0.09 28.79 -6.03
N ALA A 188 -0.19 28.06 -7.14
CA ALA A 188 0.32 28.50 -8.44
C ALA A 188 -0.36 29.80 -8.92
N VAL A 189 -1.67 29.93 -8.75
CA VAL A 189 -2.42 31.16 -9.06
C VAL A 189 -1.94 32.32 -8.17
N LEU A 190 -1.86 32.11 -6.86
CA LEU A 190 -1.39 33.14 -5.92
C LEU A 190 0.06 33.55 -6.20
N ALA A 191 0.94 32.62 -6.56
CA ALA A 191 2.32 32.91 -6.95
C ALA A 191 2.37 33.77 -8.23
N GLY A 192 1.55 33.45 -9.24
CA GLY A 192 1.42 34.25 -10.46
C GLY A 192 0.91 35.67 -10.18
N LEU A 193 -0.16 35.80 -9.38
CA LEU A 193 -0.70 37.09 -8.95
C LEU A 193 0.31 37.90 -8.13
N GLY A 194 1.06 37.24 -7.24
CA GLY A 194 2.12 37.84 -6.45
C GLY A 194 3.24 38.41 -7.33
N LEU A 195 3.71 37.64 -8.32
CA LEU A 195 4.72 38.10 -9.28
C LEU A 195 4.21 39.29 -10.11
N ALA A 196 2.97 39.23 -10.61
CA ALA A 196 2.35 40.33 -11.36
C ALA A 196 2.22 41.60 -10.51
N THR A 197 1.85 41.47 -9.24
CA THR A 197 1.72 42.60 -8.31
C THR A 197 3.09 43.24 -8.04
N LEU A 198 4.13 42.44 -7.77
CA LEU A 198 5.51 42.92 -7.59
C LEU A 198 6.02 43.64 -8.85
N ALA A 199 5.75 43.09 -10.05
CA ALA A 199 6.10 43.73 -11.31
C ALA A 199 5.38 45.06 -11.52
N SER A 200 4.14 45.20 -11.04
CA SER A 200 3.39 46.47 -11.11
C SER A 200 3.91 47.55 -10.14
N LEU A 201 4.31 47.17 -8.93
CA LEU A 201 4.93 48.09 -7.95
C LEU A 201 6.32 48.57 -8.39
N GLY A 202 7.10 47.71 -9.03
CA GLY A 202 8.40 48.08 -9.61
C GLY A 202 8.27 49.08 -10.77
N ARG A 203 7.20 48.94 -11.58
CA ARG A 203 6.86 49.90 -12.64
C ARG A 203 6.57 51.30 -12.09
N SER A 204 5.85 51.41 -10.98
CA SER A 204 5.46 52.71 -10.42
C SER A 204 6.56 53.44 -9.64
N THR A 205 7.67 52.78 -9.31
CA THR A 205 8.66 53.33 -8.36
C THR A 205 10.02 53.70 -8.97
N VAL A 206 10.48 53.07 -10.06
CA VAL A 206 11.89 53.24 -10.52
C VAL A 206 12.09 53.33 -12.05
N LEU A 207 11.17 52.86 -12.90
CA LEU A 207 11.51 52.54 -14.31
C LEU A 207 10.42 52.89 -15.34
N GLU A 208 9.89 54.11 -15.37
CA GLU A 208 9.00 54.50 -16.49
C GLU A 208 9.78 54.59 -17.82
N GLY A 209 9.30 53.89 -18.86
CA GLY A 209 9.76 54.07 -20.24
C GLY A 209 10.96 53.24 -20.71
N THR A 210 11.45 52.27 -19.94
CA THR A 210 12.58 51.41 -20.36
C THR A 210 12.13 50.03 -20.86
N TRP A 211 12.74 49.53 -21.93
CA TRP A 211 12.53 48.18 -22.48
C TRP A 211 12.92 47.04 -21.51
N LEU A 212 13.53 47.39 -20.37
CA LEU A 212 13.94 46.48 -19.30
C LEU A 212 12.76 46.00 -18.44
N LEU A 213 11.62 46.70 -18.48
CA LEU A 213 10.44 46.38 -17.66
C LEU A 213 9.79 45.02 -17.98
N PRO A 214 9.51 44.63 -19.24
CA PRO A 214 9.04 43.29 -19.55
C PRO A 214 10.07 42.22 -19.16
N CYS A 215 11.36 42.50 -19.33
CA CYS A 215 12.42 41.56 -18.96
C CYS A 215 12.40 41.23 -17.46
N LEU A 216 12.05 42.18 -16.58
CA LEU A 216 11.94 41.96 -15.14
C LEU A 216 10.74 41.08 -14.73
N GLU A 217 9.71 40.96 -15.57
CA GLU A 217 8.55 40.09 -15.32
C GLU A 217 8.75 38.71 -15.96
N TRP A 218 9.22 38.68 -17.21
CA TRP A 218 9.44 37.47 -17.98
C TRP A 218 10.63 36.64 -17.50
N LEU A 219 11.75 37.27 -17.12
CA LEU A 219 12.95 36.52 -16.72
C LEU A 219 12.73 35.70 -15.44
N PRO A 220 12.16 36.24 -14.33
CA PRO A 220 11.87 35.44 -13.14
C PRO A 220 10.83 34.35 -13.40
N ALA A 221 9.78 34.65 -14.18
CA ALA A 221 8.77 33.66 -14.55
C ALA A 221 9.38 32.48 -15.32
N LEU A 222 10.16 32.78 -16.37
CA LEU A 222 10.85 31.75 -17.17
C LEU A 222 11.90 31.00 -16.34
N ALA A 223 12.64 31.69 -15.47
CA ALA A 223 13.62 31.05 -14.60
C ALA A 223 12.96 30.10 -13.59
N LEU A 224 11.83 30.48 -13.00
CA LEU A 224 11.07 29.61 -12.09
C LEU A 224 10.52 28.39 -12.80
N VAL A 225 9.92 28.55 -13.98
CA VAL A 225 9.41 27.44 -14.78
C VAL A 225 10.53 26.52 -15.24
N ALA A 226 11.64 27.09 -15.74
CA ALA A 226 12.80 26.31 -16.17
C ALA A 226 13.45 25.56 -15.01
N SER A 227 13.53 26.18 -13.82
CA SER A 227 14.01 25.53 -12.59
C SER A 227 13.13 24.36 -12.18
N GLN A 228 11.80 24.52 -12.20
CA GLN A 228 10.88 23.43 -11.91
C GLN A 228 10.97 22.31 -12.94
N LEU A 229 11.07 22.64 -14.23
CA LEU A 229 11.26 21.65 -15.27
C LEU A 229 12.56 20.88 -15.02
N TRP A 230 13.68 21.58 -14.85
CA TRP A 230 14.98 20.95 -14.63
C TRP A 230 15.02 20.07 -13.37
N ALA A 231 14.48 20.56 -12.25
CA ALA A 231 14.50 19.83 -10.98
C ALA A 231 13.59 18.59 -10.98
N ASN A 232 12.45 18.64 -11.69
CA ASN A 232 11.45 17.57 -11.62
C ASN A 232 11.50 16.62 -12.82
N TYR A 233 12.05 17.02 -13.97
CA TYR A 233 11.98 16.25 -15.21
C TYR A 233 12.51 14.82 -15.05
N SER A 234 13.69 14.64 -14.45
CA SER A 234 14.27 13.30 -14.28
C SER A 234 13.44 12.36 -13.40
N THR A 235 12.67 12.92 -12.47
CA THR A 235 11.79 12.13 -11.58
C THR A 235 10.44 11.85 -12.26
N CYS A 236 9.92 12.82 -13.02
CA CYS A 236 8.63 12.72 -13.70
C CYS A 236 8.71 12.01 -15.06
N ASP A 237 9.89 11.90 -15.67
CA ASP A 237 10.07 11.18 -16.92
C ASP A 237 9.94 9.67 -16.69
N GLN A 238 8.77 9.14 -17.06
CA GLN A 238 8.43 7.73 -16.96
C GLN A 238 8.36 7.06 -18.35
N SER A 239 8.88 7.73 -19.40
CA SER A 239 8.78 7.27 -20.81
C SER A 239 9.37 5.88 -21.06
N ASN A 240 10.34 5.47 -20.23
CA ASN A 240 11.01 4.17 -20.29
C ASN A 240 10.73 3.28 -19.08
N ASN A 241 9.72 3.59 -18.27
CA ASN A 241 9.38 2.78 -17.11
C ASN A 241 8.47 1.60 -17.48
N TYR A 242 9.08 0.41 -17.54
CA TYR A 242 8.40 -0.85 -17.78
C TYR A 242 8.58 -1.84 -16.62
N VAL A 243 8.95 -1.38 -15.43
CA VAL A 243 9.38 -2.28 -14.34
C VAL A 243 8.21 -3.13 -13.84
N VAL A 244 7.05 -2.52 -13.57
CA VAL A 244 5.86 -3.23 -13.09
C VAL A 244 5.26 -4.12 -14.19
N ASP A 245 5.30 -3.68 -15.45
CA ASP A 245 4.92 -4.51 -16.62
C ASP A 245 5.83 -5.75 -16.72
N LYS A 246 7.15 -5.56 -16.70
CA LYS A 246 8.14 -6.66 -16.69
C LYS A 246 7.90 -7.61 -15.52
N PHE A 247 7.58 -7.09 -14.34
CA PHE A 247 7.27 -7.90 -13.16
C PHE A 247 6.09 -8.82 -13.45
N ALA A 248 4.96 -8.24 -13.90
CA ALA A 248 3.75 -9.00 -14.15
C ALA A 248 3.92 -10.00 -15.30
N ARG A 249 4.60 -9.64 -16.39
CA ARG A 249 4.92 -10.57 -17.49
C ARG A 249 5.76 -11.75 -17.02
N ASN A 250 6.78 -11.51 -16.20
CA ASN A 250 7.62 -12.57 -15.65
C ASN A 250 6.83 -13.53 -14.74
N VAL A 251 5.99 -12.98 -13.85
CA VAL A 251 5.14 -13.81 -12.99
C VAL A 251 4.13 -14.61 -13.80
N LEU A 252 3.43 -14.02 -14.77
CA LEU A 252 2.46 -14.74 -15.59
C LEU A 252 3.12 -15.82 -16.47
N SER A 253 4.27 -15.52 -17.06
CA SER A 253 4.98 -16.45 -17.94
C SER A 253 5.54 -17.66 -17.19
N SER A 254 5.86 -17.50 -15.91
CA SER A 254 6.42 -18.59 -15.10
C SER A 254 5.38 -19.59 -14.61
N MET A 255 4.08 -19.33 -14.77
CA MET A 255 3.02 -20.16 -14.20
C MET A 255 2.75 -21.41 -15.06
N PRO A 256 2.48 -22.57 -14.45
CA PRO A 256 2.07 -23.74 -15.21
C PRO A 256 0.73 -23.51 -15.93
N THR A 257 0.44 -24.35 -16.93
CA THR A 257 -0.80 -24.27 -17.72
C THR A 257 -2.02 -24.53 -16.85
N GLY A 258 -3.05 -23.68 -16.97
CA GLY A 258 -4.31 -23.88 -16.24
C GLY A 258 -4.26 -23.57 -14.73
N ALA A 259 -3.18 -22.96 -14.24
CA ALA A 259 -2.99 -22.65 -12.83
C ALA A 259 -4.02 -21.64 -12.29
N VAL A 260 -4.39 -21.77 -11.01
CA VAL A 260 -5.15 -20.77 -10.26
C VAL A 260 -4.19 -19.97 -9.39
N ILE A 261 -4.25 -18.65 -9.48
CA ILE A 261 -3.39 -17.76 -8.72
C ILE A 261 -4.25 -16.94 -7.77
N LEU A 262 -4.00 -17.12 -6.48
CA LEU A 262 -4.56 -16.30 -5.40
C LEU A 262 -3.67 -15.06 -5.23
N LEU A 263 -4.21 -13.90 -5.59
CA LEU A 263 -3.52 -12.61 -5.57
C LEU A 263 -3.67 -11.95 -4.20
N ARG A 264 -2.61 -11.29 -3.72
CA ARG A 264 -2.61 -10.48 -2.49
C ARG A 264 -2.08 -9.07 -2.76
N GLY A 265 -2.81 -8.06 -2.33
CA GLY A 265 -2.36 -6.67 -2.40
C GLY A 265 -2.28 -6.10 -3.82
N ASP A 266 -1.99 -4.80 -3.88
CA ASP A 266 -2.17 -4.00 -5.08
C ASP A 266 -1.22 -4.35 -6.23
N LEU A 267 0.05 -4.68 -5.94
CA LEU A 267 1.05 -4.91 -6.97
C LEU A 267 0.70 -6.11 -7.87
N PRO A 268 0.62 -7.35 -7.35
CA PRO A 268 0.28 -8.49 -8.19
C PRO A 268 -1.21 -8.46 -8.55
N GLY A 269 -2.08 -7.96 -7.66
CA GLY A 269 -3.51 -7.81 -7.89
C GLY A 269 -3.82 -7.04 -9.16
N ASN A 270 -3.33 -5.81 -9.26
CA ASN A 270 -3.67 -4.93 -10.36
C ASN A 270 -2.86 -5.24 -11.63
N ALA A 271 -1.54 -5.47 -11.50
CA ALA A 271 -0.67 -5.64 -12.65
C ALA A 271 -0.93 -6.94 -13.43
N LEU A 272 -1.09 -8.09 -12.73
CA LEU A 272 -1.39 -9.36 -13.40
C LEU A 272 -2.78 -9.34 -14.03
N ARG A 273 -3.78 -8.76 -13.35
CA ARG A 273 -5.14 -8.65 -13.88
C ARG A 273 -5.19 -7.81 -15.16
N TYR A 274 -4.47 -6.69 -15.20
CA TYR A 274 -4.39 -5.87 -16.41
C TYR A 274 -3.81 -6.66 -17.58
N LEU A 275 -2.63 -7.26 -17.44
CA LEU A 275 -2.01 -8.02 -18.53
C LEU A 275 -2.85 -9.23 -18.96
N HIS A 276 -3.47 -9.93 -18.01
CA HIS A 276 -4.26 -11.10 -18.31
C HIS A 276 -5.59 -10.77 -19.00
N TYR A 277 -6.38 -9.85 -18.42
CA TYR A 277 -7.74 -9.57 -18.92
C TYR A 277 -7.78 -8.48 -19.99
N CYS A 278 -6.89 -7.49 -19.96
CA CYS A 278 -6.87 -6.40 -20.94
C CYS A 278 -5.95 -6.72 -22.14
N GLU A 279 -4.77 -7.29 -21.91
CA GLU A 279 -3.83 -7.65 -22.98
C GLU A 279 -3.92 -9.11 -23.44
N GLY A 280 -4.76 -9.93 -22.80
CA GLY A 280 -4.98 -11.33 -23.18
C GLY A 280 -3.78 -12.25 -22.88
N MET A 281 -2.89 -11.87 -21.96
CA MET A 281 -1.74 -12.69 -21.62
C MET A 281 -2.15 -13.91 -20.79
N ARG A 282 -1.72 -15.10 -21.22
CA ARG A 282 -1.98 -16.37 -20.50
C ARG A 282 -3.49 -16.59 -20.21
N PRO A 283 -4.37 -16.62 -21.22
CA PRO A 283 -5.81 -16.77 -21.00
C PRO A 283 -6.20 -18.12 -20.36
N ASP A 284 -5.26 -19.06 -20.29
CA ASP A 284 -5.43 -20.38 -19.67
C ASP A 284 -5.41 -20.35 -18.14
N ILE A 285 -4.78 -19.35 -17.50
CA ILE A 285 -4.71 -19.27 -16.04
C ILE A 285 -5.95 -18.60 -15.46
N THR A 286 -6.17 -18.76 -14.15
CA THR A 286 -7.26 -18.09 -13.44
C THR A 286 -6.73 -17.23 -12.32
N LEU A 287 -7.06 -15.94 -12.32
CA LEU A 287 -6.67 -14.99 -11.29
C LEU A 287 -7.82 -14.76 -10.31
N VAL A 288 -7.57 -14.96 -9.02
CA VAL A 288 -8.56 -14.77 -7.95
C VAL A 288 -7.97 -13.90 -6.86
N ASP A 289 -8.64 -12.80 -6.52
CA ASP A 289 -8.17 -11.88 -5.48
C ASP A 289 -8.67 -12.35 -4.10
N GLN A 290 -7.75 -12.79 -3.24
CA GLN A 290 -8.10 -13.40 -1.97
C GLN A 290 -8.67 -12.38 -0.96
N GLU A 291 -8.25 -11.12 -1.04
CA GLU A 291 -8.75 -10.06 -0.16
C GLU A 291 -10.19 -9.71 -0.56
N MET A 292 -10.45 -9.69 -1.87
CA MET A 292 -11.78 -9.42 -2.39
C MET A 292 -12.78 -10.56 -2.10
N MET A 293 -12.31 -11.80 -2.02
CA MET A 293 -13.14 -12.96 -1.63
C MET A 293 -13.75 -12.83 -0.22
N THR A 294 -13.22 -11.94 0.62
CA THR A 294 -13.76 -11.67 1.96
C THR A 294 -15.00 -10.76 1.94
N TYR A 295 -15.33 -10.13 0.81
CA TYR A 295 -16.53 -9.29 0.67
C TYR A 295 -17.70 -10.08 0.08
N GLU A 296 -18.89 -9.87 0.65
CA GLU A 296 -20.14 -10.57 0.28
C GLU A 296 -20.54 -10.41 -1.19
N TRP A 297 -20.18 -9.29 -1.82
CA TRP A 297 -20.57 -9.00 -3.19
C TRP A 297 -19.64 -9.60 -4.26
N TYR A 298 -18.41 -9.99 -3.89
CA TYR A 298 -17.36 -10.30 -4.86
C TYR A 298 -17.61 -11.62 -5.58
N LEU A 299 -17.71 -12.72 -4.85
CA LEU A 299 -17.90 -14.04 -5.44
C LEU A 299 -19.23 -14.20 -6.19
N PRO A 300 -20.38 -13.68 -5.71
CA PRO A 300 -21.63 -13.74 -6.49
C PRO A 300 -21.54 -13.09 -7.88
N LYS A 301 -20.66 -12.09 -8.04
CA LYS A 301 -20.40 -11.43 -9.32
C LYS A 301 -19.33 -12.16 -10.12
N LEU A 302 -18.17 -12.44 -9.53
CA LEU A 302 -16.99 -12.90 -10.27
C LEU A 302 -17.00 -14.40 -10.56
N ALA A 303 -17.54 -15.24 -9.67
CA ALA A 303 -17.41 -16.70 -9.78
C ALA A 303 -17.95 -17.25 -11.12
N LYS A 304 -18.98 -16.60 -11.70
CA LYS A 304 -19.58 -16.95 -13.00
C LYS A 304 -18.62 -16.76 -14.18
N HIS A 305 -17.60 -15.93 -14.00
CA HIS A 305 -16.61 -15.58 -15.03
C HIS A 305 -15.26 -16.31 -14.85
N LEU A 306 -15.17 -17.26 -13.90
CA LEU A 306 -13.95 -18.02 -13.61
C LEU A 306 -14.16 -19.51 -13.90
N PRO A 307 -14.21 -19.92 -15.19
CA PRO A 307 -14.52 -21.30 -15.55
C PRO A 307 -13.49 -22.28 -14.98
N GLY A 308 -13.99 -23.39 -14.43
CA GLY A 308 -13.18 -24.45 -13.84
C GLY A 308 -12.63 -24.17 -12.43
N VAL A 309 -13.00 -23.04 -11.81
CA VAL A 309 -12.79 -22.79 -10.38
C VAL A 309 -14.12 -22.84 -9.65
N HIS A 310 -14.19 -23.67 -8.60
CA HIS A 310 -15.40 -23.94 -7.85
C HIS A 310 -15.30 -23.33 -6.45
N PHE A 311 -16.19 -22.39 -6.14
CA PHE A 311 -16.26 -21.76 -4.83
C PHE A 311 -17.29 -22.49 -3.94
N PRO A 312 -16.90 -23.01 -2.76
CA PRO A 312 -17.79 -23.76 -1.88
C PRO A 312 -18.86 -22.92 -1.16
N GLY A 313 -18.84 -21.60 -1.34
CA GLY A 313 -19.75 -20.64 -0.74
C GLY A 313 -19.60 -19.26 -1.36
N ASN A 314 -20.23 -18.27 -0.75
CA ASN A 314 -20.34 -16.90 -1.25
C ASN A 314 -19.26 -15.96 -0.68
N ARG A 315 -18.54 -16.40 0.35
CA ARG A 315 -17.54 -15.57 1.05
C ARG A 315 -16.43 -16.42 1.63
N TRP A 316 -15.19 -15.97 1.50
CA TRP A 316 -14.06 -16.54 2.24
C TRP A 316 -14.14 -16.09 3.70
N ASN A 317 -14.20 -17.04 4.62
CA ASN A 317 -14.03 -16.81 6.05
C ASN A 317 -13.25 -17.99 6.68
N PRO A 318 -12.35 -17.76 7.65
CA PRO A 318 -11.67 -18.84 8.37
C PRO A 318 -12.65 -19.83 9.06
N VAL A 319 -13.84 -19.35 9.44
CA VAL A 319 -14.93 -20.16 9.99
C VAL A 319 -15.91 -20.55 8.87
N GLU A 320 -16.12 -21.86 8.70
CA GLU A 320 -17.11 -22.39 7.76
C GLU A 320 -18.53 -22.30 8.33
N GLY A 321 -19.52 -22.22 7.44
CA GLY A 321 -20.93 -22.32 7.78
C GLY A 321 -21.74 -21.14 7.29
N VAL A 322 -22.99 -21.08 7.72
CA VAL A 322 -23.89 -19.96 7.43
C VAL A 322 -23.64 -18.89 8.49
N LEU A 323 -23.20 -17.71 8.04
CA LEU A 323 -23.02 -16.54 8.89
C LEU A 323 -24.40 -15.96 9.30
N PRO A 324 -24.48 -15.12 10.36
CA PRO A 324 -25.77 -14.59 10.86
C PRO A 324 -26.61 -13.82 9.82
N ASP A 325 -25.97 -13.31 8.77
CA ASP A 325 -26.57 -12.62 7.63
C ASP A 325 -27.11 -13.58 6.54
N GLY A 326 -26.98 -14.90 6.73
CA GLY A 326 -27.34 -15.93 5.76
C GLY A 326 -26.24 -16.24 4.73
N THR A 327 -25.07 -15.59 4.81
CA THR A 327 -23.97 -15.82 3.88
C THR A 327 -23.32 -17.18 4.14
N LEU A 328 -23.27 -18.04 3.12
CA LEU A 328 -22.53 -19.30 3.18
C LEU A 328 -21.02 -19.03 3.04
N ALA A 329 -20.28 -19.22 4.12
CA ALA A 329 -18.84 -18.99 4.16
C ALA A 329 -18.03 -20.29 4.01
N PHE A 330 -16.83 -20.17 3.42
CA PHE A 330 -15.87 -21.26 3.29
C PHE A 330 -14.45 -20.79 3.63
N ASN A 331 -13.61 -21.72 4.11
CA ASN A 331 -12.19 -21.46 4.37
C ASN A 331 -11.30 -21.99 3.23
N LEU A 332 -10.00 -21.70 3.30
CA LEU A 332 -9.03 -22.11 2.28
C LEU A 332 -8.89 -23.63 2.17
N HIS A 333 -8.94 -24.37 3.28
CA HIS A 333 -8.89 -25.83 3.23
C HIS A 333 -10.01 -26.42 2.37
N ARG A 334 -11.25 -25.93 2.54
CA ARG A 334 -12.39 -26.36 1.74
C ARG A 334 -12.26 -25.96 0.28
N PHE A 335 -11.79 -24.74 0.02
CA PHE A 335 -11.53 -24.27 -1.34
C PHE A 335 -10.54 -25.19 -2.07
N LEU A 336 -9.41 -25.53 -1.44
CA LEU A 336 -8.41 -26.42 -2.02
C LEU A 336 -8.95 -27.84 -2.24
N LYS A 337 -9.75 -28.35 -1.31
CA LYS A 337 -10.38 -29.69 -1.44
C LYS A 337 -11.30 -29.79 -2.65
N VAL A 338 -12.07 -28.73 -2.95
CA VAL A 338 -13.00 -28.69 -4.08
C VAL A 338 -12.26 -28.45 -5.40
N ASN A 339 -11.12 -27.75 -5.37
CA ASN A 339 -10.32 -27.42 -6.57
C ASN A 339 -9.08 -28.29 -6.74
N LYS A 340 -9.09 -29.53 -6.24
CA LYS A 340 -7.93 -30.45 -6.30
C LYS A 340 -7.43 -30.79 -7.71
N HIS A 341 -8.24 -30.52 -8.74
CA HIS A 341 -7.92 -30.74 -10.15
C HIS A 341 -7.10 -29.61 -10.78
N LYS A 342 -6.94 -28.47 -10.09
CA LYS A 342 -6.10 -27.36 -10.54
C LYS A 342 -4.93 -27.16 -9.59
N GLU A 343 -3.80 -26.73 -10.14
CA GLU A 343 -2.66 -26.28 -9.34
C GLU A 343 -2.93 -24.88 -8.82
N VAL A 344 -2.84 -24.69 -7.50
CA VAL A 344 -3.14 -23.41 -6.83
C VAL A 344 -1.84 -22.78 -6.35
N PHE A 345 -1.63 -21.52 -6.72
CA PHE A 345 -0.52 -20.69 -6.34
C PHE A 345 -1.00 -19.48 -5.56
N VAL A 346 -0.15 -18.95 -4.70
CA VAL A 346 -0.38 -17.73 -3.91
C VAL A 346 0.74 -16.76 -4.21
N CYS A 347 0.42 -15.53 -4.63
CA CYS A 347 1.44 -14.54 -4.97
C CYS A 347 1.58 -13.50 -3.87
N ILE A 348 2.81 -13.28 -3.41
CA ILE A 348 3.15 -12.41 -2.26
C ILE A 348 2.41 -12.89 -0.98
N GLY A 349 2.32 -14.21 -0.84
CA GLY A 349 1.84 -14.88 0.36
C GLY A 349 0.31 -14.95 0.52
N LEU A 350 -0.09 -15.62 1.60
CA LEU A 350 -1.49 -15.83 1.98
C LEU A 350 -1.96 -14.79 3.00
N HIS A 351 -3.27 -14.54 3.00
CA HIS A 351 -3.94 -13.77 4.03
C HIS A 351 -3.77 -14.45 5.41
N GLU A 352 -3.25 -13.71 6.39
CA GLU A 352 -2.87 -14.23 7.71
C GLU A 352 -4.05 -14.74 8.55
N GLY A 353 -5.27 -14.29 8.23
CA GLY A 353 -6.48 -14.66 8.96
C GLY A 353 -6.90 -16.14 8.82
N ASP A 354 -6.39 -16.89 7.85
CA ASP A 354 -6.82 -18.27 7.59
C ASP A 354 -5.63 -19.25 7.55
N SER A 355 -5.46 -20.01 8.62
CA SER A 355 -4.44 -21.08 8.74
C SER A 355 -4.97 -22.48 8.41
N THR A 356 -6.23 -22.61 7.97
CA THR A 356 -6.89 -23.92 7.79
C THR A 356 -6.23 -24.78 6.72
N TRP A 357 -5.60 -24.18 5.70
CA TRP A 357 -4.89 -24.86 4.63
C TRP A 357 -3.77 -25.79 5.14
N ARG A 358 -3.11 -25.40 6.24
CA ARG A 358 -2.01 -26.17 6.88
C ARG A 358 -2.43 -27.58 7.31
N ARG A 359 -3.73 -27.85 7.42
CA ARG A 359 -4.28 -29.19 7.71
C ARG A 359 -3.99 -30.22 6.62
N SER A 360 -3.71 -29.77 5.40
CA SER A 360 -3.70 -30.64 4.21
C SER A 360 -2.69 -30.24 3.14
N HIS A 361 -2.14 -29.03 3.23
CA HIS A 361 -1.22 -28.49 2.24
C HIS A 361 -0.03 -27.81 2.92
N SER A 362 1.08 -27.75 2.19
CA SER A 362 2.30 -27.04 2.49
C SER A 362 2.56 -25.99 1.39
N LEU A 363 3.31 -24.93 1.69
CA LEU A 363 3.71 -23.92 0.72
C LEU A 363 5.11 -24.22 0.22
N TRP A 364 5.27 -24.40 -1.09
CA TRP A 364 6.57 -24.57 -1.74
C TRP A 364 6.88 -23.35 -2.59
N PRO A 365 8.12 -22.81 -2.57
CA PRO A 365 8.44 -21.57 -3.27
C PRO A 365 8.37 -21.72 -4.80
N TRP A 366 7.83 -20.71 -5.46
CA TRP A 366 7.76 -20.55 -6.93
C TRP A 366 8.09 -19.09 -7.30
N GLY A 367 9.29 -18.64 -6.94
CA GLY A 367 9.71 -17.26 -7.10
C GLY A 367 8.90 -16.30 -6.21
N THR A 368 8.30 -15.27 -6.79
CA THR A 368 7.47 -14.31 -6.04
C THR A 368 6.20 -14.97 -5.49
N CYS A 369 5.76 -16.06 -6.09
CA CYS A 369 4.62 -16.84 -5.65
C CYS A 369 5.04 -18.13 -4.96
N GLU A 370 4.09 -18.83 -4.37
CA GLU A 370 4.28 -20.12 -3.69
C GLU A 370 3.17 -21.07 -4.16
N LYS A 371 3.53 -22.34 -4.36
CA LYS A 371 2.60 -23.40 -4.74
C LYS A 371 2.00 -24.00 -3.47
N LEU A 372 0.68 -24.14 -3.44
CA LEU A 372 -0.02 -24.94 -2.42
C LEU A 372 0.03 -26.40 -2.84
N VAL A 373 0.83 -27.18 -2.12
CA VAL A 373 1.11 -28.59 -2.41
C VAL A 373 0.50 -29.47 -1.33
N PRO A 374 -0.22 -30.56 -1.65
CA PRO A 374 -0.73 -31.48 -0.64
C PRO A 374 0.38 -31.98 0.29
N SER A 375 0.13 -32.04 1.60
CA SER A 375 1.16 -32.36 2.61
C SER A 375 1.78 -33.76 2.47
N GLY A 376 1.12 -34.67 1.73
CA GLY A 376 1.65 -36.00 1.41
C GLY A 376 2.54 -36.05 0.16
N ALA A 377 2.76 -34.93 -0.53
CA ALA A 377 3.59 -34.90 -1.73
C ALA A 377 5.08 -35.10 -1.40
N VAL A 378 5.76 -35.88 -2.22
CA VAL A 378 7.21 -36.11 -2.09
C VAL A 378 7.95 -34.91 -2.66
N PHE A 379 8.83 -34.31 -1.85
CA PHE A 379 9.67 -33.20 -2.27
C PHE A 379 11.01 -33.72 -2.79
N ASP A 380 11.31 -33.45 -4.07
CA ASP A 380 12.64 -33.66 -4.67
C ASP A 380 13.38 -32.30 -4.74
N PRO A 381 14.41 -32.08 -3.89
CA PRO A 381 15.15 -30.82 -3.89
C PRO A 381 15.87 -30.52 -5.20
N GLY A 382 16.41 -31.55 -5.88
CA GLY A 382 17.19 -31.38 -7.10
C GLY A 382 16.31 -30.96 -8.27
N GLU A 383 15.15 -31.62 -8.41
CA GLU A 383 14.15 -31.24 -9.40
C GLU A 383 13.59 -29.84 -9.11
N TRP A 384 13.27 -29.54 -7.85
CA TRP A 384 12.67 -28.25 -7.49
C TRP A 384 13.64 -27.08 -7.71
N ILE A 385 14.93 -27.25 -7.39
CA ILE A 385 15.97 -26.27 -7.73
C ILE A 385 16.00 -26.06 -9.25
N ARG A 386 16.00 -27.12 -10.06
CA ARG A 386 16.03 -27.01 -11.52
C ARG A 386 14.82 -26.23 -12.06
N LEU A 387 13.62 -26.49 -11.54
CA LEU A 387 12.39 -25.82 -11.95
C LEU A 387 12.38 -24.33 -11.58
N THR A 388 12.93 -23.99 -10.41
CA THR A 388 12.83 -22.63 -9.85
C THR A 388 14.04 -21.72 -10.13
N ARG A 389 15.16 -22.27 -10.62
CA ARG A 389 16.43 -21.53 -10.81
C ARG A 389 16.31 -20.27 -11.67
N ASN A 390 15.56 -20.35 -12.78
CA ASN A 390 15.48 -19.28 -13.78
C ASN A 390 14.01 -18.96 -14.13
N LEU A 391 13.15 -18.81 -13.12
CA LEU A 391 11.73 -18.47 -13.34
C LEU A 391 11.53 -17.12 -14.04
N TYR A 392 12.44 -16.17 -13.80
CA TYR A 392 12.29 -14.79 -14.21
C TYR A 392 13.52 -14.29 -14.98
N ASN A 393 13.28 -13.62 -16.10
CA ASN A 393 14.27 -12.81 -16.81
C ASN A 393 14.24 -11.38 -16.26
N TRP A 394 14.74 -11.21 -15.04
CA TRP A 394 14.77 -9.92 -14.34
C TRP A 394 16.14 -9.26 -14.44
N THR A 395 16.20 -8.07 -15.03
CA THR A 395 17.44 -7.34 -15.34
C THR A 395 17.64 -6.07 -14.51
N GLU A 396 16.68 -5.70 -13.64
CA GLU A 396 16.80 -4.48 -12.86
C GLU A 396 17.76 -4.66 -11.68
N ASP A 397 18.70 -3.72 -11.56
CA ASP A 397 19.68 -3.68 -10.47
C ASP A 397 19.00 -3.51 -9.10
N TYR A 398 19.51 -4.19 -8.07
CA TYR A 398 18.97 -4.03 -6.71
C TYR A 398 19.21 -2.60 -6.19
N GLY A 399 18.17 -1.99 -5.61
CA GLY A 399 18.25 -0.65 -5.00
C GLY A 399 18.38 0.52 -5.99
N SER A 400 18.06 0.31 -7.27
CA SER A 400 18.12 1.35 -8.31
C SER A 400 16.94 2.34 -8.30
N PHE A 401 15.87 2.04 -7.57
CA PHE A 401 14.64 2.83 -7.54
C PHE A 401 14.43 3.55 -6.21
N SER A 402 13.66 4.64 -6.24
CA SER A 402 13.28 5.38 -5.03
C SER A 402 12.50 4.47 -4.06
N PRO A 403 12.83 4.42 -2.75
CA PRO A 403 12.18 3.52 -1.80
C PRO A 403 10.66 3.67 -1.66
N SER A 404 10.09 4.82 -2.06
CA SER A 404 8.65 5.07 -2.02
C SER A 404 7.90 4.67 -3.29
N SER A 405 8.60 4.19 -4.33
CA SER A 405 8.04 3.92 -5.64
C SER A 405 7.56 2.47 -5.80
N TRP A 406 6.63 2.23 -6.74
CA TRP A 406 6.16 0.87 -7.02
C TRP A 406 7.23 0.01 -7.71
N GLU A 407 8.15 0.63 -8.44
CA GLU A 407 9.31 -0.02 -9.06
C GLU A 407 10.22 -0.61 -8.00
N ALA A 408 10.46 0.11 -6.89
CA ALA A 408 11.22 -0.42 -5.76
C ALA A 408 10.54 -1.64 -5.14
N VAL A 409 9.21 -1.61 -4.96
CA VAL A 409 8.44 -2.74 -4.41
C VAL A 409 8.53 -3.96 -5.36
N ALA A 410 8.30 -3.76 -6.65
CA ALA A 410 8.40 -4.84 -7.64
C ALA A 410 9.82 -5.42 -7.72
N ASN A 411 10.83 -4.56 -7.70
CA ASN A 411 12.23 -4.97 -7.72
C ASN A 411 12.60 -5.78 -6.47
N GLU A 412 12.19 -5.33 -5.28
CA GLU A 412 12.40 -6.06 -4.03
C GLU A 412 11.82 -7.48 -4.10
N GLU A 413 10.57 -7.63 -4.54
CA GLU A 413 9.91 -8.93 -4.68
C GLU A 413 10.65 -9.86 -5.65
N MET A 414 11.14 -9.34 -6.77
CA MET A 414 11.90 -10.11 -7.76
C MET A 414 13.28 -10.52 -7.27
N TRP A 415 13.93 -9.67 -6.47
CA TRP A 415 15.19 -10.02 -5.82
C TRP A 415 14.97 -11.06 -4.73
N GLN A 416 14.03 -10.88 -3.81
CA GLN A 416 13.75 -11.87 -2.76
C GLN A 416 13.33 -13.23 -3.34
N ALA A 417 12.61 -13.24 -4.47
CA ALA A 417 12.22 -14.46 -5.18
C ALA A 417 13.38 -15.40 -5.52
N ARG A 418 14.57 -14.85 -5.84
CA ARG A 418 15.77 -15.64 -6.21
C ARG A 418 16.23 -16.55 -5.07
N MET A 419 16.03 -16.12 -3.82
CA MET A 419 16.56 -16.80 -2.64
C MET A 419 15.58 -17.78 -1.99
N LYS A 420 14.28 -17.68 -2.31
CA LYS A 420 13.22 -18.44 -1.62
C LYS A 420 13.40 -19.96 -1.69
N THR A 421 13.84 -20.51 -2.82
CA THR A 421 14.10 -21.97 -2.92
C THR A 421 15.25 -22.41 -2.02
N ALA A 422 16.37 -21.69 -2.02
CA ALA A 422 17.52 -22.01 -1.17
C ALA A 422 17.15 -21.92 0.32
N PHE A 423 16.38 -20.89 0.68
CA PHE A 423 15.85 -20.72 2.03
C PHE A 423 14.90 -21.84 2.45
N PHE A 424 13.95 -22.21 1.60
CA PHE A 424 13.01 -23.31 1.88
C PHE A 424 13.71 -24.65 2.11
N ILE A 425 14.69 -24.99 1.26
CA ILE A 425 15.46 -26.24 1.41
C ILE A 425 16.28 -26.23 2.70
N PHE A 426 16.84 -25.07 3.06
CA PHE A 426 17.55 -24.90 4.31
C PHE A 426 16.61 -25.08 5.53
N ASP A 427 15.44 -24.44 5.51
CA ASP A 427 14.44 -24.57 6.58
C ASP A 427 13.93 -26.01 6.71
N LEU A 428 13.75 -26.71 5.59
CA LEU A 428 13.42 -28.14 5.58
C LEU A 428 14.51 -28.97 6.25
N ALA A 429 15.80 -28.64 6.05
CA ALA A 429 16.90 -29.32 6.72
C ALA A 429 16.91 -29.07 8.24
N GLU A 430 16.52 -27.87 8.70
CA GLU A 430 16.42 -27.53 10.12
C GLU A 430 15.24 -28.24 10.81
N THR A 431 14.06 -28.20 10.17
CA THR A 431 12.78 -28.54 10.82
C THR A 431 12.28 -29.96 10.55
N ALA A 432 12.62 -30.56 9.42
CA ALA A 432 12.09 -31.87 9.05
C ALA A 432 12.75 -32.99 9.87
N SER A 433 11.93 -33.93 10.34
CA SER A 433 12.39 -35.15 11.01
C SER A 433 12.83 -36.18 9.96
N VAL A 434 14.02 -35.97 9.39
CA VAL A 434 14.63 -36.83 8.36
C VAL A 434 15.93 -37.48 8.85
N THR A 435 16.43 -38.47 8.11
CA THR A 435 17.71 -39.12 8.43
C THR A 435 18.88 -38.12 8.37
N ALA A 436 19.95 -38.40 9.10
CA ALA A 436 21.16 -37.56 9.06
C ALA A 436 21.77 -37.44 7.66
N GLU A 437 21.66 -38.51 6.85
CA GLU A 437 22.08 -38.54 5.44
C GLU A 437 21.27 -37.52 4.61
N THR A 438 19.94 -37.60 4.68
CA THR A 438 19.02 -36.70 3.98
C THR A 438 19.21 -35.26 4.43
N LYS A 439 19.37 -35.02 5.73
CA LYS A 439 19.64 -33.70 6.28
C LYS A 439 20.94 -33.11 5.72
N SER A 440 22.00 -33.91 5.63
CA SER A 440 23.27 -33.50 5.03
C SER A 440 23.13 -33.17 3.54
N GLN A 441 22.33 -33.94 2.79
CA GLN A 441 22.03 -33.65 1.39
C GLN A 441 21.27 -32.34 1.22
N LEU A 442 20.25 -32.09 2.03
CA LEU A 442 19.46 -30.84 2.00
C LEU A 442 20.34 -29.61 2.28
N TYR A 443 21.20 -29.66 3.31
CA TYR A 443 22.15 -28.56 3.55
C TYR A 443 23.12 -28.36 2.38
N THR A 444 23.56 -29.44 1.73
CA THR A 444 24.43 -29.35 0.54
C THR A 444 23.73 -28.66 -0.62
N PHE A 445 22.46 -28.99 -0.89
CA PHE A 445 21.65 -28.34 -1.90
C PHE A 445 21.41 -26.86 -1.60
N ALA A 446 21.06 -26.53 -0.35
CA ALA A 446 20.88 -25.16 0.09
C ALA A 446 22.18 -24.34 -0.04
N TYR A 447 23.29 -24.84 0.50
CA TYR A 447 24.61 -24.21 0.40
C TYR A 447 25.03 -23.93 -1.05
N THR A 448 24.89 -24.94 -1.93
CA THR A 448 25.26 -24.80 -3.34
C THR A 448 24.42 -23.72 -4.02
N SER A 449 23.12 -23.69 -3.74
CA SER A 449 22.20 -22.67 -4.27
C SER A 449 22.56 -21.27 -3.76
N TYR A 450 22.78 -21.11 -2.45
CA TYR A 450 23.20 -19.83 -1.86
C TYR A 450 24.52 -19.33 -2.46
N LYS A 451 25.53 -20.21 -2.56
CA LYS A 451 26.84 -19.88 -3.12
C LYS A 451 26.71 -19.38 -4.56
N GLU A 452 25.93 -20.07 -5.38
CA GLU A 452 25.71 -19.67 -6.76
C GLU A 452 25.02 -18.30 -6.85
N ILE A 453 23.92 -18.11 -6.11
CA ILE A 453 23.11 -16.89 -6.14
C ILE A 453 23.92 -15.68 -5.66
N VAL A 454 24.64 -15.80 -4.54
CA VAL A 454 25.45 -14.71 -3.96
C VAL A 454 26.64 -14.36 -4.85
N ASN A 455 27.32 -15.36 -5.42
CA ASN A 455 28.49 -15.10 -6.26
C ASN A 455 28.13 -14.53 -7.64
N SER A 456 26.95 -14.86 -8.16
CA SER A 456 26.48 -14.35 -9.47
C SER A 456 25.99 -12.89 -9.41
N HIS A 457 25.67 -12.35 -8.23
CA HIS A 457 25.08 -11.02 -8.09
C HIS A 457 25.83 -10.17 -7.05
N PRO A 458 26.93 -9.47 -7.41
CA PRO A 458 27.73 -8.71 -6.45
C PRO A 458 26.97 -7.60 -5.70
N ARG A 459 25.97 -6.99 -6.36
CA ARG A 459 25.04 -6.03 -5.76
C ARG A 459 23.71 -6.73 -5.49
N HIS A 460 23.57 -7.25 -4.28
CA HIS A 460 22.40 -8.01 -3.85
C HIS A 460 21.85 -7.50 -2.50
N PRO A 461 20.62 -7.90 -2.09
CA PRO A 461 20.08 -7.59 -0.77
C PRO A 461 21.01 -7.97 0.39
N VAL A 462 21.07 -7.13 1.43
CA VAL A 462 22.04 -7.31 2.53
C VAL A 462 21.82 -8.62 3.30
N ASN A 463 20.57 -9.02 3.50
CA ASN A 463 20.18 -10.25 4.18
C ASN A 463 20.75 -11.53 3.55
N TRP A 464 21.10 -11.51 2.26
CA TRP A 464 21.72 -12.67 1.59
C TRP A 464 23.07 -13.04 2.18
N HIS A 465 23.86 -12.07 2.64
CA HIS A 465 25.12 -12.35 3.33
C HIS A 465 24.89 -13.16 4.62
N LYS A 466 23.88 -12.80 5.42
CA LYS A 466 23.53 -13.53 6.65
C LYS A 466 23.09 -14.96 6.32
N ASN A 467 22.19 -15.12 5.36
CA ASN A 467 21.67 -16.45 4.99
C ASN A 467 22.78 -17.37 4.45
N TYR A 468 23.65 -16.86 3.58
CA TYR A 468 24.76 -17.65 3.06
C TYR A 468 25.80 -18.00 4.13
N ALA A 469 26.12 -17.08 5.04
CA ALA A 469 27.01 -17.36 6.17
C ALA A 469 26.45 -18.46 7.08
N ILE A 470 25.15 -18.44 7.39
CA ILE A 470 24.49 -19.49 8.16
C ILE A 470 24.56 -20.84 7.43
N ALA A 471 24.33 -20.86 6.11
CA ALA A 471 24.47 -22.08 5.31
C ALA A 471 25.91 -22.64 5.34
N CYS A 472 26.93 -21.78 5.25
CA CYS A 472 28.33 -22.18 5.39
C CYS A 472 28.64 -22.76 6.78
N GLU A 473 28.12 -22.14 7.84
CA GLU A 473 28.29 -22.62 9.22
C GLU A 473 27.67 -24.00 9.41
N ARG A 474 26.44 -24.22 8.92
CA ARG A 474 25.80 -25.54 8.98
C ARG A 474 26.59 -26.60 8.22
N MET A 475 27.09 -26.27 7.03
CA MET A 475 27.95 -27.18 6.26
C MET A 475 29.24 -27.54 7.01
N LEU A 476 29.84 -26.58 7.73
CA LEU A 476 31.05 -26.81 8.52
C LEU A 476 30.80 -27.82 9.66
N ARG A 477 29.66 -27.72 10.35
CA ARG A 477 29.32 -28.59 11.48
C ARG A 477 28.99 -30.03 11.08
N LEU A 478 28.51 -30.26 9.86
CA LEU A 478 28.18 -31.60 9.37
C LEU A 478 29.42 -32.51 9.20
N ARG A 479 30.62 -31.95 8.96
CA ARG A 479 31.90 -32.68 8.74
C ARG A 479 31.90 -33.78 7.66
N ARG A 480 30.82 -33.91 6.89
CA ARG A 480 30.61 -34.95 5.85
C ARG A 480 30.59 -34.40 4.41
N GLY A 481 30.82 -33.10 4.24
CA GLY A 481 30.83 -32.44 2.93
C GLY A 481 32.19 -32.53 2.23
N HIS A 482 32.19 -32.46 0.89
CA HIS A 482 33.40 -32.40 0.06
C HIS A 482 34.04 -31.01 0.02
N VAL A 483 33.50 -30.06 0.79
CA VAL A 483 33.96 -28.67 0.82
C VAL A 483 34.99 -28.51 1.92
N ASP A 484 36.11 -27.86 1.59
CA ASP A 484 37.19 -27.60 2.55
C ASP A 484 36.68 -26.82 3.79
N PRO A 485 36.84 -27.35 5.01
CA PRO A 485 36.46 -26.65 6.24
C PRO A 485 37.09 -25.26 6.37
N GLU A 486 38.30 -25.05 5.86
CA GLU A 486 38.94 -23.74 5.88
C GLU A 486 38.20 -22.73 5.00
N THR A 487 37.74 -23.14 3.81
CA THR A 487 36.92 -22.30 2.92
C THR A 487 35.59 -21.94 3.57
N LEU A 488 34.90 -22.90 4.19
CA LEU A 488 33.62 -22.65 4.86
C LEU A 488 33.77 -21.64 6.02
N LEU A 489 34.82 -21.78 6.83
CA LEU A 489 35.13 -20.83 7.90
C LEU A 489 35.42 -19.42 7.37
N GLN A 490 36.24 -19.32 6.31
CA GLN A 490 36.57 -18.04 5.69
C GLN A 490 35.32 -17.34 5.14
N GLU A 491 34.48 -18.05 4.41
CA GLU A 491 33.25 -17.51 3.81
C GLU A 491 32.22 -17.12 4.88
N THR A 492 32.07 -17.92 5.94
CA THR A 492 31.18 -17.61 7.08
C THR A 492 31.60 -16.29 7.75
N VAL A 493 32.88 -16.15 8.10
CA VAL A 493 33.43 -14.95 8.72
C VAL A 493 33.27 -13.73 7.81
N LYS A 494 33.64 -13.87 6.54
CA LYS A 494 33.55 -12.80 5.53
C LYS A 494 32.11 -12.27 5.41
N HIS A 495 31.14 -13.17 5.23
CA HIS A 495 29.77 -12.75 4.97
C HIS A 495 29.04 -12.22 6.21
N PHE A 496 29.30 -12.74 7.42
CA PHE A 496 28.78 -12.11 8.64
C PHE A 496 29.38 -10.71 8.89
N LEU A 497 30.66 -10.49 8.57
CA LEU A 497 31.25 -9.14 8.65
C LEU A 497 30.61 -8.19 7.64
N LEU A 498 30.42 -8.62 6.39
CA LEU A 498 29.73 -7.80 5.37
C LEU A 498 28.29 -7.48 5.78
N TYR A 499 27.58 -8.42 6.40
CA TYR A 499 26.24 -8.20 6.92
C TYR A 499 26.23 -7.15 8.03
N THR A 500 27.05 -7.32 9.07
CA THR A 500 27.10 -6.43 10.25
C THR A 500 27.64 -5.03 9.97
N GLN A 501 28.37 -4.84 8.87
CA GLN A 501 28.77 -3.52 8.36
C GLN A 501 27.59 -2.77 7.70
N LYS A 502 26.76 -3.49 6.94
CA LYS A 502 25.66 -2.92 6.15
C LYS A 502 24.33 -2.84 6.92
N ALA A 503 24.09 -3.73 7.88
CA ALA A 503 22.89 -3.77 8.73
C ALA A 503 23.23 -3.31 10.15
N GLN A 504 23.40 -2.00 10.34
CA GLN A 504 23.83 -1.42 11.63
C GLN A 504 22.76 -1.50 12.71
N ASP A 505 21.49 -1.46 12.32
CA ASP A 505 20.33 -1.43 13.22
C ASP A 505 19.76 -2.83 13.56
N ASP A 506 20.40 -3.92 13.11
CA ASP A 506 19.93 -5.28 13.43
C ASP A 506 20.12 -5.57 14.94
N PRO A 507 19.06 -5.94 15.70
CA PRO A 507 19.16 -6.30 17.11
C PRO A 507 20.16 -7.42 17.41
N GLN A 508 20.36 -8.36 16.47
CA GLN A 508 21.26 -9.50 16.58
C GLN A 508 22.71 -9.17 16.22
N ARG A 509 23.03 -7.92 15.87
CA ARG A 509 24.35 -7.52 15.39
C ARG A 509 25.48 -7.86 16.38
N GLN A 510 25.27 -7.64 17.68
CA GLN A 510 26.28 -7.94 18.69
C GLN A 510 26.54 -9.44 18.82
N ASP A 511 25.49 -10.26 18.80
CA ASP A 511 25.59 -11.72 18.87
C ASP A 511 26.35 -12.27 17.65
N ILE A 512 26.07 -11.71 16.46
CA ILE A 512 26.78 -12.08 15.22
C ILE A 512 28.26 -11.71 15.32
N LEU A 513 28.61 -10.53 15.86
CA LEU A 513 30.01 -10.12 16.03
C LEU A 513 30.76 -11.02 17.03
N GLN A 514 30.11 -11.43 18.11
CA GLN A 514 30.67 -12.40 19.06
C GLN A 514 30.91 -13.77 18.40
N ALA A 515 29.93 -14.27 17.65
CA ALA A 515 30.08 -15.51 16.88
C ALA A 515 31.23 -15.42 15.86
N VAL A 516 31.39 -14.28 15.17
CA VAL A 516 32.50 -14.04 14.25
C VAL A 516 33.87 -14.11 14.94
N GLN A 517 33.98 -13.61 16.18
CA GLN A 517 35.23 -13.68 16.94
C GLN A 517 35.63 -15.13 17.21
N HIS A 518 34.68 -15.96 17.66
CA HIS A 518 34.90 -17.38 17.88
C HIS A 518 35.30 -18.13 16.59
N LEU A 519 34.60 -17.85 15.48
CA LEU A 519 34.89 -18.45 14.17
C LEU A 519 36.28 -18.06 13.63
N LYS A 520 36.77 -16.84 13.93
CA LYS A 520 38.13 -16.42 13.58
C LYS A 520 39.19 -17.21 14.34
N GLU A 521 38.96 -17.48 15.62
CA GLU A 521 39.85 -18.31 16.43
C GLU A 521 39.89 -19.75 15.92
N GLU A 522 38.72 -20.32 15.56
CA GLU A 522 38.62 -21.65 14.94
C GLU A 522 39.40 -21.72 13.62
N LEU A 523 39.28 -20.70 12.76
CA LEU A 523 40.02 -20.58 11.49
C LEU A 523 41.54 -20.50 11.71
N GLN A 524 42.00 -19.71 12.69
CA GLN A 524 43.42 -19.62 13.02
C GLN A 524 43.96 -20.95 13.55
N GLY A 525 43.19 -21.63 14.41
CA GLY A 525 43.54 -22.94 14.95
C GLY A 525 43.66 -24.01 13.86
N LEU A 526 42.76 -24.00 12.88
CA LEU A 526 42.81 -24.93 11.73
C LEU A 526 44.06 -24.69 10.86
N ARG A 527 44.38 -23.43 10.57
CA ARG A 527 45.58 -23.05 9.80
C ARG A 527 46.87 -23.45 10.50
N ARG A 528 46.95 -23.31 11.82
CA ARG A 528 48.12 -23.76 12.61
C ARG A 528 48.32 -25.26 12.53
N ARG A 529 47.26 -26.06 12.77
CA ARG A 529 47.33 -27.54 12.65
C ARG A 529 47.74 -27.99 11.25
N ARG A 530 47.22 -27.34 10.20
CA ARG A 530 47.64 -27.62 8.81
C ARG A 530 49.12 -27.30 8.57
N ALA A 531 49.61 -26.20 9.14
CA ALA A 531 51.02 -25.82 9.03
C ALA A 531 51.94 -26.79 9.78
N GLU A 532 51.53 -27.29 10.95
CA GLU A 532 52.24 -28.32 11.72
C GLU A 532 52.29 -29.65 10.95
N LEU A 533 51.16 -30.14 10.43
CA LEU A 533 51.11 -31.37 9.61
C LEU A 533 51.98 -31.27 8.35
N ARG A 534 52.07 -30.09 7.73
CA ARG A 534 52.96 -29.86 6.57
C ARG A 534 54.43 -29.86 6.96
N ARG A 535 54.78 -29.48 8.19
CA ARG A 535 56.15 -29.54 8.73
C ARG A 535 56.56 -30.93 9.18
N GLU A 536 55.60 -31.78 9.57
CA GLU A 536 55.86 -33.18 9.94
C GLU A 536 55.94 -34.13 8.73
N ALA A 537 55.33 -33.74 7.60
CA ALA A 537 55.29 -34.53 6.37
C ALA A 537 56.42 -34.20 5.36
N GLY A 538 57.23 -33.17 5.63
CA GLY A 538 58.39 -32.78 4.82
C GLY A 538 59.66 -32.85 5.65
#